data_AF-R4G9C3-F1
#
_entry.id   AF-R4G9C3-F1
#
_cell.length_a   1.000
_cell.length_b   1.000
_cell.length_c   1.000
_cell.angle_alpha   90.00
_cell.angle_beta   90.00
_cell.angle_gamma   90.00
#
_symmetry.space_group_name_H-M   'P 1'
#
loop_
_entity.id
_entity.type
_entity.pdbx_description
1 polymer ?
#
loop_
_entity_poly.entity_id
_entity_poly.type
_entity_poly.pdbx_seq_one_letter_code
_entity_poly.pdbx_strand_id
1 'polypeptide(L)'
;MCSLQFAIQRNAETKTSQTRILDFKRADFQKMKELLSGIPWTPILKNKGVKDGWEFFKSEILKAQMQTVPTKKKNKTSAKKPEWMSKELLTELKLKSDMHKKWKRGEITKEEFKRIANSCREKVRKAKAQNELRLARDIKNNKKGFFAYVGRKRKKKEAIGPLQGVDGVMVTGDREKAELLNAFFASVFSQKESHLQPQQHGMDEGLGEIQPQIGKQVVQEHLATLNEFKSPGPDQLHPRVLKELAEVISEPLAIIFESSWRTGEVPADWRRANVVPIFKKGKKNDPNNYRPVSLTSIPGKILEKIIKEVVCKHLETNAVIANSQHGFTKNKSCQTNLISFFDRVTSWVDTGNAVDVAYLDFSKAFDKVPHDLLANKLVKCGLDKTTVRWICNWLSERTQRVLTNASSSSWKEVTSGVPQGSVLGPVLFNIFINDLDEGLEGTIIKFADDTKLGGIANTPEDRSRIQNDLDRLERWAETNKMKFNRDKCKILHFGRKNGNQRYRMGDAWLDSSVCEKDLGVLVDNKLNMSLQCDA
;
A
#
# COMPACT_ATOMS: atom_id res chain seq x y z
N MET A 1 -29.09 -14.66 53.29
CA MET A 1 -28.60 -14.39 51.92
C MET A 1 -27.61 -13.25 51.97
N CYS A 2 -26.32 -13.54 51.73
CA CYS A 2 -25.25 -12.55 51.75
C CYS A 2 -25.28 -11.75 50.43
N SER A 3 -25.55 -10.44 50.47
CA SER A 3 -25.52 -9.62 49.26
C SER A 3 -24.08 -9.21 48.93
N LEU A 4 -23.51 -9.82 47.88
CA LEU A 4 -22.25 -9.40 47.30
C LEU A 4 -22.41 -8.03 46.63
N GLN A 5 -21.82 -6.99 47.24
CA GLN A 5 -21.63 -5.68 46.58
C GLN A 5 -20.38 -5.75 45.69
N PHE A 6 -20.57 -5.66 44.38
CA PHE A 6 -19.47 -5.44 43.44
C PHE A 6 -19.25 -3.93 43.26
N ALA A 7 -18.09 -3.44 43.70
CA ALA A 7 -17.60 -2.11 43.35
C ALA A 7 -16.82 -2.17 42.03
N ILE A 8 -17.41 -1.68 40.93
CA ILE A 8 -16.68 -1.48 39.68
C ILE A 8 -15.82 -0.22 39.84
N GLN A 9 -14.55 -0.39 40.24
CA GLN A 9 -13.56 0.67 40.12
C GLN A 9 -13.28 0.93 38.63
N ARG A 10 -13.88 2.00 38.09
CA ARG A 10 -13.46 2.57 36.81
C ARG A 10 -12.16 3.34 37.02
N ASN A 11 -11.04 2.63 37.09
CA ASN A 11 -9.72 3.24 36.82
C ASN A 11 -9.57 3.45 35.32
N ALA A 12 -10.42 4.32 34.75
CA ALA A 12 -10.14 4.94 33.47
C ALA A 12 -9.24 6.15 33.73
N GLU A 13 -7.98 5.88 34.09
CA GLU A 13 -6.94 6.88 33.87
C GLU A 13 -6.96 7.20 32.39
N THR A 14 -7.54 8.35 32.05
CA THR A 14 -7.46 8.90 30.72
C THR A 14 -6.01 9.32 30.53
N LYS A 15 -5.14 8.40 30.11
CA LYS A 15 -3.78 8.73 29.64
C LYS A 15 -3.92 9.89 28.65
N THR A 16 -3.62 11.09 29.10
CA THR A 16 -3.57 12.29 28.27
C THR A 16 -2.36 12.09 27.37
N SER A 17 -2.60 11.95 26.07
CA SER A 17 -1.51 11.85 25.11
C SER A 17 -0.75 13.18 25.15
N GLN A 18 0.48 13.17 25.69
CA GLN A 18 1.37 14.34 25.71
C GLN A 18 1.94 14.66 24.32
N THR A 19 1.57 13.91 23.28
CA THR A 19 2.09 14.05 21.93
C THR A 19 1.78 15.42 21.36
N ARG A 20 2.83 16.20 21.06
CA ARG A 20 2.73 17.45 20.29
C ARG A 20 2.78 17.14 18.79
N ILE A 21 2.02 17.88 18.00
CA ILE A 21 1.98 17.79 16.54
C ILE A 21 2.15 19.17 15.93
N LEU A 22 2.67 19.26 14.70
CA LEU A 22 2.79 20.51 13.96
C LEU A 22 1.40 21.10 13.68
N ASP A 23 1.25 22.41 13.88
CA ASP A 23 0.03 23.15 13.58
C ASP A 23 0.14 23.99 12.32
N PHE A 24 0.01 23.32 11.17
CA PHE A 24 0.09 23.97 9.85
C PHE A 24 -0.94 25.09 9.61
N LYS A 25 -2.00 25.19 10.43
CA LYS A 25 -2.95 26.32 10.33
C LYS A 25 -2.35 27.65 10.79
N ARG A 26 -1.34 27.59 11.65
CA ARG A 26 -0.64 28.74 12.23
C ARG A 26 0.80 28.84 11.73
N ALA A 27 1.12 28.10 10.66
CA ALA A 27 2.45 28.13 10.06
C ALA A 27 2.66 29.41 9.28
N ASP A 28 3.83 30.03 9.44
CA ASP A 28 4.27 31.16 8.62
C ASP A 28 5.10 30.67 7.44
N PHE A 29 4.41 30.26 6.37
CA PHE A 29 5.07 29.77 5.16
C PHE A 29 5.78 30.88 4.39
N GLN A 30 5.37 32.15 4.54
CA GLN A 30 6.05 33.27 3.88
C GLN A 30 7.41 33.47 4.51
N LYS A 31 7.49 33.51 5.85
CA LYS A 31 8.77 33.57 6.54
C LYS A 31 9.66 32.38 6.25
N MET A 32 9.07 31.19 6.15
CA MET A 32 9.80 29.97 5.80
C MET A 32 10.43 30.07 4.41
N LYS A 33 9.70 30.62 3.42
CA LYS A 33 10.23 30.87 2.07
C LYS A 33 11.39 31.87 2.11
N GLU A 34 11.23 32.99 2.81
CA GLU A 34 12.29 34.02 2.93
C GLU A 34 13.59 33.45 3.49
N LEU A 35 13.50 32.67 4.57
CA LEU A 35 14.67 32.03 5.20
C LEU A 35 15.41 31.11 4.23
N LEU A 36 14.67 30.35 3.42
CA LEU A 36 15.25 29.36 2.51
C LEU A 36 15.68 29.96 1.16
N SER A 37 15.02 31.02 0.69
CA SER A 37 15.41 31.74 -0.53
C SER A 37 16.73 32.49 -0.37
N GLY A 38 17.09 32.89 0.86
CA GLY A 38 18.37 33.53 1.14
C GLY A 38 19.58 32.59 1.09
N ILE A 39 19.37 31.27 0.99
CA ILE A 39 20.45 30.29 0.95
C ILE A 39 20.97 30.16 -0.49
N PRO A 40 22.29 30.30 -0.73
CA PRO A 40 22.87 30.12 -2.06
C PRO A 40 23.00 28.62 -2.37
N TRP A 41 21.87 27.97 -2.64
CA TRP A 41 21.75 26.52 -2.81
C TRP A 41 22.69 25.94 -3.85
N THR A 42 22.68 26.48 -5.07
CA THR A 42 23.43 25.95 -6.22
C THR A 42 24.94 25.88 -5.96
N PRO A 43 25.64 26.96 -5.55
CA PRO A 43 27.07 26.88 -5.29
C PRO A 43 27.41 25.99 -4.08
N ILE A 44 26.55 25.92 -3.06
CA ILE A 44 26.76 25.03 -1.91
C ILE A 44 26.65 23.56 -2.32
N LEU A 45 25.60 23.21 -3.08
CA LEU A 45 25.32 21.83 -3.44
C LEU A 45 26.24 21.29 -4.52
N LYS A 46 26.71 22.13 -5.46
CA LYS A 46 27.69 21.73 -6.48
C LYS A 46 29.00 21.18 -5.88
N ASN A 47 29.38 21.68 -4.71
CA ASN A 47 30.61 21.26 -4.02
C ASN A 47 30.38 20.13 -3.00
N LYS A 48 29.18 19.53 -2.96
CA LYS A 48 28.83 18.46 -2.02
C LYS A 48 28.48 17.17 -2.75
N GLY A 49 28.89 16.03 -2.19
CA GLY A 49 28.38 14.72 -2.59
C GLY A 49 26.88 14.57 -2.26
N VAL A 50 26.25 13.50 -2.75
CA VAL A 50 24.79 13.31 -2.63
C VAL A 50 24.36 13.23 -1.17
N LYS A 51 25.06 12.46 -0.35
CA LYS A 51 24.79 12.35 1.10
C LYS A 51 24.90 13.69 1.82
N ASP A 52 26.00 14.41 1.63
CA ASP A 52 26.23 15.67 2.34
C ASP A 52 25.31 16.79 1.84
N GLY A 53 25.01 16.81 0.53
CA GLY A 53 24.04 17.71 -0.08
C GLY A 53 22.62 17.47 0.44
N TRP A 54 22.21 16.19 0.54
CA TRP A 54 20.92 15.82 1.13
C TRP A 54 20.82 16.21 2.60
N GLU A 55 21.85 15.91 3.41
CA GLU A 55 21.82 16.23 4.83
C GLU A 55 21.75 17.74 5.06
N PHE A 56 22.54 18.52 4.30
CA PHE A 56 22.47 19.98 4.31
C PHE A 56 21.05 20.46 3.98
N PHE A 57 20.50 20.04 2.83
CA PHE A 57 19.16 20.38 2.39
C PHE A 57 18.08 20.07 3.42
N LYS A 58 18.07 18.84 3.95
CA LYS A 58 17.12 18.41 4.98
C LYS A 58 17.26 19.25 6.25
N SER A 59 18.49 19.50 6.69
CA SER A 59 18.76 20.24 7.92
C SER A 59 18.20 21.67 7.86
N GLU A 60 18.39 22.38 6.74
CA GLU A 60 17.92 23.74 6.56
C GLU A 60 16.39 23.82 6.51
N ILE A 61 15.73 22.88 5.82
CA ILE A 61 14.26 22.81 5.83
C ILE A 61 13.72 22.53 7.22
N LEU A 62 14.32 21.59 7.97
CA LEU A 62 13.87 21.28 9.33
C LEU A 62 14.10 22.45 10.29
N LYS A 63 15.22 23.18 10.17
CA LYS A 63 15.47 24.42 10.92
C LYS A 63 14.39 25.46 10.63
N ALA A 64 14.11 25.73 9.36
CA ALA A 64 13.07 26.68 8.97
C ALA A 64 11.68 26.23 9.45
N GLN A 65 11.37 24.93 9.39
CA GLN A 65 10.14 24.34 9.92
C GLN A 65 9.98 24.55 11.42
N MET A 66 11.03 24.34 12.21
CA MET A 66 10.99 24.55 13.67
C MET A 66 10.77 26.02 14.04
N GLN A 67 11.31 26.96 13.27
CA GLN A 67 11.17 28.39 13.52
C GLN A 67 9.79 28.95 13.15
N THR A 68 9.12 28.36 12.15
CA THR A 68 7.94 28.97 11.53
C THR A 68 6.65 28.16 11.72
N VAL A 69 6.73 26.90 12.18
CA VAL A 69 5.57 26.04 12.40
C VAL A 69 5.40 25.74 13.89
N PRO A 70 4.40 26.35 14.57
CA PRO A 70 4.17 26.08 15.99
C PRO A 70 3.66 24.65 16.21
N THR A 71 3.88 24.13 17.42
CA THR A 71 3.35 22.82 17.83
C THR A 71 2.10 22.97 18.70
N LYS A 72 1.16 22.03 18.57
CA LYS A 72 -0.03 21.93 19.42
C LYS A 72 -0.14 20.56 20.07
N LYS A 73 -0.78 20.50 21.26
CA LYS A 73 -1.10 19.22 21.90
C LYS A 73 -2.15 18.47 21.08
N LYS A 74 -1.95 17.17 20.89
CA LYS A 74 -2.91 16.29 20.21
C LYS A 74 -4.09 16.02 21.13
N ASN A 75 -5.14 16.86 21.04
CA ASN A 75 -6.37 16.60 21.77
C ASN A 75 -6.99 15.28 21.29
N LYS A 76 -7.32 14.38 22.22
CA LYS A 76 -8.14 13.20 21.92
C LYS A 76 -9.47 13.72 21.37
N THR A 77 -9.62 13.61 20.05
CA THR A 77 -10.81 13.93 19.26
C THR A 77 -11.35 15.37 19.39
N SER A 78 -10.87 16.30 18.56
CA SER A 78 -11.84 17.10 17.80
C SER A 78 -12.36 16.17 16.71
N ALA A 79 -13.38 15.36 17.02
CA ALA A 79 -14.06 14.59 15.99
C ALA A 79 -14.44 15.59 14.89
N LYS A 80 -13.95 15.37 13.66
CA LYS A 80 -14.28 16.23 12.52
C LYS A 80 -15.80 16.34 12.51
N LYS A 81 -16.33 17.57 12.58
CA LYS A 81 -17.77 17.81 12.68
C LYS A 81 -18.47 16.97 11.61
N PRO A 82 -19.41 16.08 11.98
CA PRO A 82 -20.08 15.25 10.99
C PRO A 82 -20.75 16.14 9.94
N GLU A 83 -20.74 15.70 8.69
CA GLU A 83 -21.25 16.49 7.56
C GLU A 83 -22.75 16.80 7.68
N TRP A 84 -23.51 15.91 8.33
CA TRP A 84 -24.92 16.12 8.68
C TRP A 84 -25.13 17.12 9.83
N MET A 85 -24.08 17.54 10.53
CA MET A 85 -24.20 18.43 11.68
C MET A 85 -24.07 19.88 11.21
N SER A 86 -25.20 20.54 10.99
CA SER A 86 -25.26 21.96 10.62
C SER A 86 -24.90 22.89 11.79
N LYS A 87 -24.76 24.20 11.56
CA LYS A 87 -24.52 25.16 12.67
C LYS A 87 -25.76 25.26 13.56
N GLU A 88 -26.95 25.27 12.96
CA GLU A 88 -28.24 25.33 13.65
C GLU A 88 -28.42 24.13 14.58
N LEU A 89 -28.17 22.91 14.07
CA LEU A 89 -28.29 21.68 14.86
C LEU A 89 -27.32 21.64 16.04
N LEU A 90 -26.15 22.27 15.90
CA LEU A 90 -25.16 22.33 16.98
C LEU A 90 -25.61 23.29 18.09
N THR A 91 -26.24 24.40 17.74
CA THR A 91 -26.89 25.31 18.70
C THR A 91 -27.99 24.60 19.47
N GLU A 92 -28.81 23.79 18.80
CA GLU A 92 -29.87 23.02 19.47
C GLU A 92 -29.33 21.92 20.38
N LEU A 93 -28.23 21.26 20.00
CA LEU A 93 -27.57 20.28 20.87
C LEU A 93 -26.96 20.92 22.11
N LYS A 94 -26.43 22.15 21.99
CA LYS A 94 -25.99 22.95 23.14
C LYS A 94 -27.18 23.30 24.04
N LEU A 95 -28.27 23.79 23.46
CA LEU A 95 -29.51 24.10 24.18
C LEU A 95 -30.02 22.87 24.96
N LYS A 96 -30.07 21.69 24.34
CA LYS A 96 -30.42 20.44 25.02
C LYS A 96 -29.48 20.14 26.20
N SER A 97 -28.17 20.33 26.02
CA SER A 97 -27.18 20.10 27.08
C SER A 97 -27.38 21.07 28.24
N ASP A 98 -27.73 22.32 27.98
CA ASP A 98 -27.97 23.32 29.02
C ASP A 98 -29.28 23.06 29.74
N MET A 99 -30.33 22.68 29.01
CA MET A 99 -31.61 22.26 29.59
C MET A 99 -31.46 21.00 30.46
N HIS A 100 -30.59 20.05 30.09
CA HIS A 100 -30.26 18.91 30.96
C HIS A 100 -29.66 19.36 32.30
N LYS A 101 -28.79 20.39 32.29
CA LYS A 101 -28.23 20.95 33.53
C LYS A 101 -29.31 21.65 34.36
N LYS A 102 -30.20 22.42 33.73
CA LYS A 102 -31.34 23.06 34.40
C LYS A 102 -32.26 22.04 35.07
N TRP A 103 -32.57 20.95 34.36
CA TRP A 103 -33.36 19.84 34.92
C TRP A 103 -32.69 19.19 36.12
N LYS A 104 -31.36 18.98 36.06
CA LYS A 104 -30.58 18.44 37.18
C LYS A 104 -30.56 19.35 38.41
N ARG A 105 -30.76 20.65 38.22
CA ARG A 105 -30.86 21.65 39.31
C ARG A 105 -32.30 21.90 39.77
N GLY A 106 -33.29 21.21 39.19
CA GLY A 106 -34.70 21.38 39.54
C GLY A 106 -35.37 22.61 38.92
N GLU A 107 -34.69 23.33 38.02
CA GLU A 107 -35.19 24.58 37.41
C GLU A 107 -36.22 24.34 36.29
N ILE A 108 -36.32 23.12 35.76
CA ILE A 108 -37.30 22.74 34.74
C ILE A 108 -37.85 21.34 35.03
N THR A 109 -39.07 21.08 34.56
CA THR A 109 -39.72 19.78 34.72
C THR A 109 -39.07 18.71 33.83
N LYS A 110 -39.26 17.44 34.21
CA LYS A 110 -38.78 16.29 33.43
C LYS A 110 -39.45 16.23 32.06
N GLU A 111 -40.70 16.65 31.98
CA GLU A 111 -41.55 16.68 30.79
C GLU A 111 -41.05 17.74 29.78
N GLU A 112 -40.66 18.92 30.25
CA GLU A 112 -40.03 19.96 29.44
C GLU A 112 -38.68 19.49 28.87
N PHE A 113 -37.83 18.89 29.70
CA PHE A 113 -36.57 18.32 29.22
C PHE A 113 -36.80 17.22 28.17
N LYS A 114 -37.75 16.31 28.41
CA LYS A 114 -38.09 15.23 27.46
C LYS A 114 -38.55 15.78 26.11
N ARG A 115 -39.40 16.81 26.09
CA ARG A 115 -39.85 17.47 24.84
C ARG A 115 -38.67 18.00 24.02
N ILE A 116 -37.76 18.74 24.66
CA ILE A 116 -36.56 19.30 24.01
C ILE A 116 -35.62 18.19 23.54
N ALA A 117 -35.41 17.16 24.37
CA ALA A 117 -34.56 16.04 24.03
C ALA A 117 -35.09 15.22 22.85
N ASN A 118 -36.41 15.03 22.75
CA ASN A 118 -37.08 14.34 21.66
C ASN A 118 -37.02 15.14 20.35
N SER A 119 -37.31 16.45 20.40
CA SER A 119 -37.19 17.34 19.24
C SER A 119 -35.76 17.35 18.67
N CYS A 120 -34.75 17.48 19.54
CA CYS A 120 -33.34 17.38 19.14
C CYS A 120 -33.01 16.01 18.53
N ARG A 121 -33.55 14.91 19.09
CA ARG A 121 -33.33 13.55 18.58
C ARG A 121 -33.93 13.39 17.18
N GLU A 122 -35.12 13.91 16.94
CA GLU A 122 -35.79 13.85 15.65
C GLU A 122 -35.02 14.63 14.57
N LYS A 123 -34.60 15.86 14.87
CA LYS A 123 -33.80 16.68 13.94
C LYS A 123 -32.46 16.05 13.61
N VAL A 124 -31.79 15.44 14.60
CA VAL A 124 -30.56 14.65 14.35
C VAL A 124 -30.86 13.46 13.43
N ARG A 125 -31.99 12.77 13.61
CA ARG A 125 -32.39 11.63 12.76
C ARG A 125 -32.66 12.08 11.31
N LYS A 126 -33.42 13.17 11.14
CA LYS A 126 -33.71 13.78 9.82
C LYS A 126 -32.43 14.22 9.11
N ALA A 127 -31.54 14.93 9.79
CA ALA A 127 -30.27 15.39 9.22
C ALA A 127 -29.36 14.22 8.78
N LYS A 128 -29.31 13.15 9.58
CA LYS A 128 -28.56 11.93 9.21
C LYS A 128 -29.15 11.26 7.97
N ALA A 129 -30.47 11.07 7.93
CA ALA A 129 -31.17 10.44 6.81
C ALA A 129 -31.02 11.25 5.51
N GLN A 130 -31.14 12.58 5.58
CA GLN A 130 -30.92 13.47 4.43
C GLN A 130 -29.49 13.39 3.90
N ASN A 131 -28.50 13.34 4.80
CA ASN A 131 -27.11 13.17 4.38
C ASN A 131 -26.85 11.80 3.74
N GLU A 132 -27.46 10.72 4.27
CA GLU A 132 -27.38 9.38 3.68
C GLU A 132 -28.03 9.34 2.27
N LEU A 133 -29.22 9.93 2.11
CA LEU A 133 -29.89 10.07 0.82
C LEU A 133 -29.07 10.89 -0.17
N ARG A 134 -28.47 12.00 0.26
CA ARG A 134 -27.59 12.83 -0.58
C ARG A 134 -26.39 12.01 -1.06
N LEU A 135 -25.74 11.27 -0.16
CA LEU A 135 -24.59 10.43 -0.50
C LEU A 135 -24.97 9.30 -1.47
N ALA A 136 -26.15 8.71 -1.33
CA ALA A 136 -26.65 7.68 -2.24
C ALA A 136 -26.97 8.25 -3.63
N ARG A 137 -27.63 9.41 -3.71
CA ARG A 137 -27.94 10.10 -4.98
C ARG A 137 -26.68 10.54 -5.72
N ASP A 138 -25.68 11.01 -4.98
CA ASP A 138 -24.41 11.51 -5.54
C ASP A 138 -23.38 10.40 -5.79
N ILE A 139 -23.74 9.12 -5.66
CA ILE A 139 -22.77 8.02 -5.78
C ILE A 139 -22.09 8.00 -7.15
N LYS A 140 -22.79 8.38 -8.23
CA LYS A 140 -22.22 8.40 -9.59
C LYS A 140 -21.07 9.40 -9.71
N ASN A 141 -21.18 10.57 -9.07
CA ASN A 141 -20.18 11.64 -9.15
C ASN A 141 -19.18 11.60 -7.98
N ASN A 142 -19.56 11.04 -6.83
CA ASN A 142 -18.77 11.02 -5.60
C ASN A 142 -18.75 9.63 -4.92
N LYS A 143 -18.35 8.61 -5.69
CA LYS A 143 -18.14 7.23 -5.18
C LYS A 143 -17.28 7.22 -3.91
N LYS A 144 -16.21 8.03 -3.88
CA LYS A 144 -15.26 8.10 -2.76
C LYS A 144 -15.91 8.60 -1.46
N GLY A 145 -16.77 9.61 -1.53
CA GLY A 145 -17.51 10.14 -0.38
C GLY A 145 -18.47 9.12 0.22
N PHE A 146 -19.22 8.42 -0.63
CA PHE A 146 -20.14 7.35 -0.24
C PHE A 146 -19.41 6.18 0.46
N PHE A 147 -18.40 5.59 -0.19
CA PHE A 147 -17.64 4.48 0.40
C PHE A 147 -16.87 4.89 1.66
N ALA A 148 -16.42 6.14 1.78
CA ALA A 148 -15.83 6.67 3.02
C ALA A 148 -16.87 6.77 4.15
N TYR A 149 -18.12 7.15 3.84
CA TYR A 149 -19.21 7.16 4.82
C TYR A 149 -19.56 5.74 5.31
N VAL A 150 -19.76 4.80 4.38
CA VAL A 150 -20.02 3.39 4.69
C VAL A 150 -18.87 2.78 5.50
N GLY A 151 -17.62 3.04 5.09
CA GLY A 151 -16.43 2.57 5.80
C GLY A 151 -16.33 3.10 7.23
N ARG A 152 -16.74 4.35 7.49
CA ARG A 152 -16.80 4.93 8.85
C ARG A 152 -17.88 4.32 9.73
N LYS A 153 -19.01 3.90 9.15
CA LYS A 153 -20.07 3.18 9.88
C LYS A 153 -19.70 1.74 10.18
N ARG A 154 -18.93 1.10 9.30
CA ARG A 154 -18.45 -0.28 9.47
C ARG A 154 -17.22 -0.42 10.39
N LYS A 155 -16.41 0.63 10.57
CA LYS A 155 -15.15 0.55 11.35
C LYS A 155 -15.23 1.32 12.68
N LYS A 156 -15.04 0.62 13.81
CA LYS A 156 -14.38 1.23 14.97
C LYS A 156 -12.89 1.34 14.64
N LYS A 157 -12.32 2.55 14.73
CA LYS A 157 -10.86 2.74 14.56
C LYS A 157 -10.18 2.26 15.85
N GLU A 158 -10.03 0.94 15.97
CA GLU A 158 -9.37 0.33 17.11
C GLU A 158 -7.86 0.40 16.92
N ALA A 159 -7.14 0.76 17.98
CA ALA A 159 -5.70 0.59 18.04
C ALA A 159 -5.33 -0.88 17.86
N ILE A 160 -4.07 -1.16 17.52
CA ILE A 160 -3.58 -2.55 17.46
C ILE A 160 -3.73 -3.13 18.88
N GLY A 161 -4.61 -4.12 18.98
CA GLY A 161 -4.88 -4.83 20.22
C GLY A 161 -3.70 -5.69 20.67
N PRO A 162 -3.85 -6.46 21.75
CA PRO A 162 -2.86 -7.43 22.16
C PRO A 162 -2.51 -8.40 21.01
N LEU A 163 -1.22 -8.66 20.82
CA LEU A 163 -0.72 -9.58 19.81
C LEU A 163 -0.15 -10.83 20.47
N GLN A 164 -0.27 -11.98 19.82
CA GLN A 164 0.27 -13.23 20.31
C GLN A 164 1.70 -13.42 19.79
N GLY A 165 2.64 -13.59 20.72
CA GLY A 165 4.03 -13.93 20.43
C GLY A 165 4.18 -15.37 19.92
N VAL A 166 5.40 -15.71 19.49
CA VAL A 166 5.73 -17.06 18.97
C VAL A 166 5.65 -18.12 20.07
N ASP A 167 5.90 -17.71 21.31
CA ASP A 167 5.76 -18.47 22.56
C ASP A 167 4.30 -18.61 23.04
N GLY A 168 3.34 -18.04 22.31
CA GLY A 168 1.94 -18.01 22.68
C GLY A 168 1.58 -16.92 23.70
N VAL A 169 2.55 -16.13 24.18
CA VAL A 169 2.34 -15.08 25.18
C VAL A 169 1.73 -13.84 24.55
N MET A 170 0.76 -13.23 25.25
CA MET A 170 0.08 -12.04 24.76
C MET A 170 0.87 -10.76 25.08
N VAL A 171 1.30 -10.07 24.04
CA VAL A 171 2.00 -8.80 24.10
C VAL A 171 1.00 -7.64 24.05
N THR A 172 0.99 -6.80 25.08
CA THR A 172 0.03 -5.69 25.23
C THR A 172 0.66 -4.31 25.05
N GLY A 173 1.95 -4.16 25.42
CA GLY A 173 2.70 -2.90 25.35
C GLY A 173 2.98 -2.45 23.92
N ASP A 174 2.94 -1.14 23.68
CA ASP A 174 3.04 -0.60 22.32
C ASP A 174 4.40 -0.86 21.69
N ARG A 175 5.49 -0.69 22.45
CA ARG A 175 6.85 -0.93 21.96
C ARG A 175 7.06 -2.41 21.63
N GLU A 176 6.63 -3.30 22.51
CA GLU A 176 6.76 -4.74 22.37
C GLU A 176 5.93 -5.26 21.19
N LYS A 177 4.71 -4.73 20.98
CA LYS A 177 3.92 -5.02 19.77
C LYS A 177 4.64 -4.55 18.51
N ALA A 178 5.33 -3.40 18.55
CA ALA A 178 6.10 -2.92 17.41
C ALA A 178 7.26 -3.87 17.10
N GLU A 179 8.01 -4.30 18.13
CA GLU A 179 9.12 -5.24 17.96
C GLU A 179 8.63 -6.59 17.43
N LEU A 180 7.54 -7.13 17.98
CA LEU A 180 6.96 -8.39 17.53
C LEU A 180 6.53 -8.33 16.05
N LEU A 181 5.82 -7.27 15.66
CA LEU A 181 5.44 -7.06 14.26
C LEU A 181 6.66 -6.87 13.36
N ASN A 182 7.68 -6.11 13.80
CA ASN A 182 8.87 -5.88 12.99
C ASN A 182 9.69 -7.17 12.82
N ALA A 183 9.82 -7.98 13.89
CA ALA A 183 10.45 -9.28 13.84
C ALA A 183 9.70 -10.23 12.89
N PHE A 184 8.36 -10.25 12.95
CA PHE A 184 7.54 -11.04 12.05
C PHE A 184 7.67 -10.60 10.58
N PHE A 185 7.62 -9.29 10.30
CA PHE A 185 7.79 -8.82 8.92
C PHE A 185 9.20 -9.07 8.39
N ALA A 186 10.22 -8.96 9.25
CA ALA A 186 11.60 -9.25 8.88
C ALA A 186 11.84 -10.75 8.63
N SER A 187 11.18 -11.64 9.35
CA SER A 187 11.34 -13.10 9.16
C SER A 187 10.77 -13.60 7.83
N VAL A 188 9.98 -12.78 7.14
CA VAL A 188 9.48 -13.08 5.79
C VAL A 188 10.57 -12.88 4.76
N PHE A 189 11.54 -12.01 4.97
CA PHE A 189 12.56 -11.75 3.96
C PHE A 189 13.42 -13.00 3.71
N SER A 190 13.92 -13.12 2.49
CA SER A 190 14.87 -14.15 2.10
C SER A 190 16.26 -13.79 2.63
N GLN A 191 17.11 -14.79 2.84
CA GLN A 191 18.48 -14.56 3.30
C GLN A 191 19.25 -13.71 2.27
N LYS A 192 20.11 -12.83 2.77
CA LYS A 192 20.94 -11.95 1.96
C LYS A 192 22.09 -12.77 1.35
N GLU A 193 22.13 -12.89 0.04
CA GLU A 193 23.31 -13.41 -0.67
C GLU A 193 24.30 -12.27 -0.94
N SER A 194 25.58 -12.59 -0.83
CA SER A 194 26.70 -11.64 -0.75
C SER A 194 27.02 -10.87 -2.05
N HIS A 195 26.29 -11.09 -3.15
CA HIS A 195 26.67 -10.62 -4.48
C HIS A 195 25.56 -9.79 -5.14
N LEU A 196 25.43 -8.51 -4.76
CA LEU A 196 24.53 -7.54 -5.40
C LEU A 196 25.15 -6.83 -6.61
N GLN A 197 26.33 -7.26 -7.06
CA GLN A 197 26.95 -6.69 -8.26
C GLN A 197 26.50 -7.48 -9.49
N PRO A 198 25.89 -6.83 -10.50
CA PRO A 198 25.60 -7.48 -11.76
C PRO A 198 26.89 -8.07 -12.32
N GLN A 199 26.85 -9.33 -12.79
CA GLN A 199 27.96 -9.85 -13.57
C GLN A 199 28.16 -8.94 -14.77
N GLN A 200 29.33 -8.30 -14.88
CA GLN A 200 29.67 -7.40 -15.97
C GLN A 200 29.89 -8.22 -17.25
N HIS A 201 28.81 -8.64 -17.91
CA HIS A 201 28.88 -9.14 -19.28
C HIS A 201 28.52 -7.99 -20.21
N GLY A 202 29.41 -7.73 -21.17
CA GLY A 202 29.42 -6.56 -22.04
C GLY A 202 28.06 -6.23 -22.64
N MET A 203 27.48 -5.14 -22.18
CA MET A 203 26.40 -4.45 -22.89
C MET A 203 27.02 -3.39 -23.77
N ASP A 204 26.78 -3.57 -25.07
CA ASP A 204 27.08 -2.65 -26.15
C ASP A 204 26.47 -1.28 -25.86
N GLU A 205 27.23 -0.18 -26.02
CA GLU A 205 26.82 1.20 -25.72
C GLU A 205 25.86 1.79 -26.78
N GLY A 206 25.04 0.94 -27.41
CA GLY A 206 24.56 1.19 -28.78
C GLY A 206 23.06 1.37 -29.01
N LEU A 207 22.17 1.39 -28.00
CA LEU A 207 20.75 1.70 -28.23
C LEU A 207 20.26 2.85 -27.35
N GLY A 208 19.67 3.86 -28.01
CA GLY A 208 19.36 5.18 -27.46
C GLY A 208 18.84 5.17 -26.01
N GLU A 209 19.71 5.58 -25.10
CA GLU A 209 19.42 5.65 -23.67
C GLU A 209 18.30 6.67 -23.40
N ILE A 210 17.17 6.20 -22.87
CA ILE A 210 16.15 7.09 -22.35
C ILE A 210 16.64 7.58 -20.98
N GLN A 211 17.15 8.81 -20.92
CA GLN A 211 17.60 9.41 -19.66
C GLN A 211 16.45 10.14 -18.94
N PRO A 212 16.45 10.17 -17.59
CA PRO A 212 15.46 10.91 -16.82
C PRO A 212 15.64 12.42 -17.00
N GLN A 213 14.55 13.13 -17.21
CA GLN A 213 14.54 14.59 -17.23
C GLN A 213 14.46 15.14 -15.79
N ILE A 214 15.61 15.26 -15.13
CA ILE A 214 15.69 15.79 -13.77
C ILE A 214 15.96 17.30 -13.83
N GLY A 215 14.90 18.09 -14.00
CA GLY A 215 14.96 19.55 -14.03
C GLY A 215 14.13 20.19 -12.91
N LYS A 216 14.44 21.45 -12.58
CA LYS A 216 13.67 22.27 -11.62
C LYS A 216 12.17 22.20 -11.86
N GLN A 217 11.74 22.38 -13.11
CA GLN A 217 10.33 22.40 -13.48
C GLN A 217 9.63 21.06 -13.17
N VAL A 218 10.22 19.94 -13.58
CA VAL A 218 9.70 18.59 -13.32
C VAL A 218 9.57 18.34 -11.81
N VAL A 219 10.60 18.70 -11.03
CA VAL A 219 10.57 18.57 -9.58
C VAL A 219 9.49 19.46 -8.96
N GLN A 220 9.35 20.71 -9.42
CA GLN A 220 8.33 21.64 -8.97
C GLN A 220 6.91 21.13 -9.22
N GLU A 221 6.64 20.54 -10.40
CA GLU A 221 5.35 19.94 -10.74
C GLU A 221 5.00 18.77 -9.81
N HIS A 222 5.97 17.89 -9.52
CA HIS A 222 5.78 16.81 -8.55
C HIS A 222 5.54 17.32 -7.12
N LEU A 223 6.21 18.39 -6.69
CA LEU A 223 6.01 19.02 -5.39
C LEU A 223 4.61 19.66 -5.28
N ALA A 224 4.16 20.35 -6.33
CA ALA A 224 2.86 21.01 -6.38
C ALA A 224 1.69 20.01 -6.30
N THR A 225 1.87 18.79 -6.83
CA THR A 225 0.84 17.72 -6.81
C THR A 225 0.84 16.88 -5.54
N LEU A 226 1.70 17.19 -4.56
CA LEU A 226 1.72 16.45 -3.30
C LEU A 226 0.38 16.52 -2.55
N ASN A 227 0.00 15.38 -1.98
CA ASN A 227 -1.11 15.31 -1.03
C ASN A 227 -0.62 15.68 0.37
N GLU A 228 -0.93 16.90 0.78
CA GLU A 228 -0.59 17.50 2.07
C GLU A 228 -1.13 16.77 3.30
N PHE A 229 -2.12 15.88 3.14
CA PHE A 229 -2.72 15.12 4.24
C PHE A 229 -2.03 13.77 4.49
N LYS A 230 -0.97 13.45 3.75
CA LYS A 230 -0.17 12.24 3.98
C LYS A 230 0.83 12.44 5.12
N SER A 231 1.24 11.34 5.73
CA SER A 231 2.27 11.33 6.77
C SER A 231 3.67 11.48 6.16
N PRO A 232 4.62 12.13 6.86
CA PRO A 232 6.03 12.17 6.47
C PRO A 232 6.69 10.79 6.63
N GLY A 233 7.84 10.63 5.96
CA GLY A 233 8.73 9.48 6.12
C GLY A 233 9.66 9.61 7.34
N PRO A 234 10.72 8.80 7.41
CA PRO A 234 11.74 8.88 8.46
C PRO A 234 12.53 10.20 8.47
N ASP A 235 12.57 10.90 7.34
CA ASP A 235 13.19 12.23 7.16
C ASP A 235 12.41 13.38 7.83
N GLN A 236 11.19 13.13 8.31
CA GLN A 236 10.32 14.10 8.98
C GLN A 236 9.88 15.30 8.13
N LEU A 237 10.16 15.27 6.82
CA LEU A 237 9.75 16.34 5.89
C LEU A 237 8.26 16.20 5.56
N HIS A 238 7.45 17.13 6.06
CA HIS A 238 6.00 17.06 5.89
C HIS A 238 5.58 17.45 4.46
N PRO A 239 4.64 16.72 3.81
CA PRO A 239 4.25 17.01 2.43
C PRO A 239 3.66 18.42 2.24
N ARG A 240 2.96 18.96 3.24
CA ARG A 240 2.50 20.36 3.21
C ARG A 240 3.66 21.34 3.10
N VAL A 241 4.73 21.15 3.87
CA VAL A 241 5.92 22.04 3.84
C VAL A 241 6.60 21.97 2.48
N LEU A 242 6.84 20.76 1.98
CA LEU A 242 7.44 20.56 0.66
C LEU A 242 6.63 21.20 -0.47
N LYS A 243 5.30 21.10 -0.39
CA LYS A 243 4.39 21.70 -1.38
C LYS A 243 4.39 23.22 -1.33
N GLU A 244 4.35 23.82 -0.13
CA GLU A 244 4.39 25.27 0.03
C GLU A 244 5.72 25.87 -0.43
N LEU A 245 6.80 25.13 -0.27
CA LEU A 245 8.15 25.54 -0.64
C LEU A 245 8.53 25.20 -2.09
N ALA A 246 7.62 24.64 -2.89
CA ALA A 246 7.94 24.02 -4.18
C ALA A 246 8.80 24.89 -5.11
N GLU A 247 8.54 26.20 -5.16
CA GLU A 247 9.31 27.15 -5.97
C GLU A 247 10.76 27.32 -5.48
N VAL A 248 10.96 27.36 -4.16
CA VAL A 248 12.27 27.60 -3.53
C VAL A 248 13.14 26.34 -3.53
N ILE A 249 12.53 25.17 -3.28
CA ILE A 249 13.28 23.92 -3.07
C ILE A 249 13.40 23.04 -4.32
N SER A 250 12.74 23.39 -5.42
CA SER A 250 12.77 22.59 -6.66
C SER A 250 14.16 22.51 -7.27
N GLU A 251 14.86 23.64 -7.36
CA GLU A 251 16.23 23.72 -7.88
C GLU A 251 17.23 22.90 -7.04
N PRO A 252 17.37 23.12 -5.71
CA PRO A 252 18.28 22.30 -4.91
C PRO A 252 17.96 20.80 -4.96
N LEU A 253 16.67 20.43 -4.97
CA LEU A 253 16.30 19.02 -5.11
C LEU A 253 16.69 18.44 -6.47
N ALA A 254 16.51 19.20 -7.57
CA ALA A 254 16.91 18.75 -8.89
C ALA A 254 18.43 18.47 -8.95
N ILE A 255 19.26 19.33 -8.36
CA ILE A 255 20.71 19.13 -8.26
C ILE A 255 21.04 17.82 -7.51
N ILE A 256 20.39 17.60 -6.36
CA ILE A 256 20.62 16.38 -5.54
C ILE A 256 20.13 15.14 -6.28
N PHE A 257 18.97 15.20 -6.94
CA PHE A 257 18.39 14.10 -7.70
C PHE A 257 19.25 13.71 -8.90
N GLU A 258 19.73 14.69 -9.66
CA GLU A 258 20.60 14.46 -10.81
C GLU A 258 21.92 13.81 -10.37
N SER A 259 22.53 14.34 -9.31
CA SER A 259 23.75 13.78 -8.74
C SER A 259 23.51 12.36 -8.21
N SER A 260 22.39 12.11 -7.52
CA SER A 260 21.99 10.79 -7.04
C SER A 260 21.85 9.79 -8.19
N TRP A 261 21.08 10.13 -9.23
CA TRP A 261 20.88 9.25 -10.38
C TRP A 261 22.20 8.96 -11.10
N ARG A 262 22.98 9.99 -11.46
CA ARG A 262 24.26 9.83 -12.18
C ARG A 262 25.27 8.99 -11.41
N THR A 263 25.46 9.24 -10.13
CA THR A 263 26.45 8.50 -9.32
C THR A 263 25.94 7.14 -8.87
N GLY A 264 24.61 6.95 -8.84
CA GLY A 264 23.96 5.82 -8.20
C GLY A 264 23.89 5.94 -6.67
N GLU A 265 24.42 7.00 -6.06
CA GLU A 265 24.39 7.18 -4.61
C GLU A 265 22.98 7.53 -4.15
N VAL A 266 22.47 6.81 -3.14
CA VAL A 266 21.16 7.06 -2.55
C VAL A 266 21.34 7.55 -1.11
N PRO A 267 20.66 8.61 -0.65
CA PRO A 267 20.64 8.97 0.76
C PRO A 267 20.00 7.89 1.65
N ALA A 268 20.57 7.70 2.85
CA ALA A 268 20.08 6.70 3.81
C ALA A 268 18.59 6.89 4.19
N ASP A 269 18.12 8.13 4.26
CA ASP A 269 16.71 8.44 4.55
C ASP A 269 15.74 7.93 3.47
N TRP A 270 16.20 7.80 2.23
CA TRP A 270 15.42 7.28 1.11
C TRP A 270 15.39 5.74 1.12
N ARG A 271 16.33 5.11 1.82
CA ARG A 271 16.42 3.66 2.06
C ARG A 271 15.76 3.20 3.36
N ARG A 272 15.34 4.14 4.21
CA ARG A 272 14.64 3.88 5.47
C ARG A 272 13.11 3.92 5.31
N ALA A 273 12.41 3.08 6.06
CA ALA A 273 10.95 3.07 6.10
C ALA A 273 10.38 3.05 7.52
N ASN A 274 9.35 3.86 7.76
CA ASN A 274 8.45 3.69 8.89
C ASN A 274 7.28 2.80 8.44
N VAL A 275 7.17 1.59 8.97
CA VAL A 275 6.15 0.61 8.61
C VAL A 275 4.91 0.80 9.47
N VAL A 276 3.76 0.98 8.82
CA VAL A 276 2.45 1.01 9.46
C VAL A 276 1.73 -0.32 9.17
N PRO A 277 1.45 -1.13 10.21
CA PRO A 277 0.78 -2.41 10.04
C PRO A 277 -0.71 -2.18 9.77
N ILE A 278 -1.23 -2.75 8.69
CA ILE A 278 -2.65 -2.68 8.31
C ILE A 278 -3.29 -4.05 8.44
N PHE A 279 -4.28 -4.19 9.31
CA PHE A 279 -5.04 -5.43 9.46
C PHE A 279 -5.74 -5.81 8.14
N LYS A 280 -5.52 -7.05 7.67
CA LYS A 280 -6.05 -7.62 6.42
C LYS A 280 -7.34 -8.38 6.67
N LYS A 281 -7.29 -9.54 7.34
CA LYS A 281 -8.40 -10.46 7.62
C LYS A 281 -8.00 -11.46 8.72
N GLY A 282 -8.91 -12.29 9.24
CA GLY A 282 -8.57 -13.33 10.22
C GLY A 282 -8.53 -12.85 11.66
N LYS A 283 -7.73 -13.51 12.51
CA LYS A 283 -7.61 -13.18 13.93
C LYS A 283 -6.73 -11.95 14.12
N LYS A 284 -7.21 -10.93 14.84
CA LYS A 284 -6.48 -9.66 15.08
C LYS A 284 -5.26 -9.79 15.98
N ASN A 285 -5.15 -10.85 16.79
CA ASN A 285 -3.99 -11.07 17.63
C ASN A 285 -2.81 -11.73 16.89
N ASP A 286 -3.03 -12.23 15.67
CA ASP A 286 -2.01 -12.90 14.88
C ASP A 286 -1.28 -11.90 13.96
N PRO A 287 0.05 -11.71 14.10
CA PRO A 287 0.86 -10.85 13.24
C PRO A 287 0.75 -11.14 11.74
N ASN A 288 0.51 -12.39 11.33
CA ASN A 288 0.37 -12.79 9.92
C ASN A 288 -0.84 -12.16 9.22
N ASN A 289 -1.80 -11.68 9.99
CA ASN A 289 -2.99 -11.02 9.51
C ASN A 289 -2.82 -9.51 9.28
N TYR A 290 -1.59 -9.00 9.37
CA TYR A 290 -1.23 -7.61 9.11
C TYR A 290 -0.35 -7.47 7.87
N ARG A 291 -0.58 -6.42 7.08
CA ARG A 291 0.28 -6.02 5.96
C ARG A 291 1.23 -4.89 6.38
N PRO A 292 2.53 -4.96 6.06
CA PRO A 292 3.47 -3.87 6.31
C PRO A 292 3.35 -2.80 5.22
N VAL A 293 2.85 -1.59 5.54
CA VAL A 293 2.86 -0.46 4.60
C VAL A 293 4.00 0.50 4.93
N SER A 294 4.92 0.69 3.99
CA SER A 294 6.10 1.53 4.16
C SER A 294 5.80 3.01 3.88
N LEU A 295 6.04 3.85 4.89
CA LEU A 295 6.18 5.30 4.74
C LEU A 295 7.67 5.60 4.53
N THR A 296 8.04 5.93 3.30
CA THR A 296 9.41 6.33 2.90
C THR A 296 9.50 7.85 2.67
N SER A 297 10.72 8.36 2.50
CA SER A 297 11.00 9.76 2.20
C SER A 297 10.17 10.29 1.02
N ILE A 298 9.57 11.46 1.18
CA ILE A 298 8.74 12.07 0.13
C ILE A 298 9.62 12.58 -1.03
N PRO A 299 10.74 13.29 -0.80
CA PRO A 299 11.69 13.59 -1.85
C PRO A 299 12.23 12.33 -2.55
N GLY A 300 12.56 11.28 -1.79
CA GLY A 300 12.94 9.99 -2.38
C GLY A 300 11.87 9.43 -3.33
N LYS A 301 10.58 9.49 -2.94
CA LYS A 301 9.46 9.10 -3.82
C LYS A 301 9.31 9.97 -5.07
N ILE A 302 9.74 11.22 -5.05
CA ILE A 302 9.71 12.08 -6.23
C ILE A 302 10.76 11.58 -7.23
N LEU A 303 11.99 11.30 -6.79
CA LEU A 303 13.00 10.71 -7.66
C LEU A 303 12.58 9.32 -8.18
N GLU A 304 11.99 8.48 -7.32
CA GLU A 304 11.42 7.19 -7.76
C GLU A 304 10.37 7.37 -8.87
N LYS A 305 9.55 8.45 -8.86
CA LYS A 305 8.58 8.72 -9.94
C LYS A 305 9.27 9.08 -11.24
N ILE A 306 10.26 9.97 -11.19
CA ILE A 306 10.99 10.41 -12.38
C ILE A 306 11.70 9.20 -13.02
N ILE A 307 12.36 8.36 -12.22
CA ILE A 307 13.00 7.14 -12.71
C ILE A 307 11.96 6.13 -13.23
N LYS A 308 10.81 6.01 -12.55
CA LYS A 308 9.72 5.15 -13.00
C LYS A 308 9.22 5.55 -14.39
N GLU A 309 9.11 6.84 -14.69
CA GLU A 309 8.64 7.32 -16.00
C GLU A 309 9.56 6.85 -17.12
N VAL A 310 10.88 6.92 -16.90
CA VAL A 310 11.89 6.36 -17.82
C VAL A 310 11.74 4.86 -17.99
N VAL A 311 11.69 4.11 -16.89
CA VAL A 311 11.57 2.65 -16.91
C VAL A 311 10.29 2.24 -17.63
N CYS A 312 9.14 2.85 -17.32
CA CYS A 312 7.89 2.55 -17.99
C CYS A 312 7.94 2.89 -19.49
N LYS A 313 8.54 4.03 -19.87
CA LYS A 313 8.70 4.40 -21.29
C LYS A 313 9.55 3.38 -22.04
N HIS A 314 10.63 2.90 -21.43
CA HIS A 314 11.48 1.84 -21.99
C HIS A 314 10.71 0.53 -22.18
N LEU A 315 9.99 0.09 -21.15
CA LEU A 315 9.20 -1.15 -21.20
C LEU A 315 8.07 -1.07 -22.24
N GLU A 316 7.43 0.09 -22.39
CA GLU A 316 6.40 0.34 -23.41
C GLU A 316 7.01 0.35 -24.82
N THR A 317 8.12 1.06 -25.03
CA THR A 317 8.76 1.21 -26.35
C THR A 317 9.29 -0.11 -26.89
N ASN A 318 9.85 -0.94 -26.01
CA ASN A 318 10.46 -2.23 -26.37
C ASN A 318 9.52 -3.42 -26.16
N ALA A 319 8.24 -3.18 -25.87
CA ALA A 319 7.22 -4.22 -25.62
C ALA A 319 7.69 -5.34 -24.66
N VAL A 320 8.44 -4.97 -23.62
CA VAL A 320 9.11 -5.94 -22.73
C VAL A 320 8.10 -6.72 -21.88
N ILE A 321 7.07 -6.04 -21.38
CA ILE A 321 6.08 -6.67 -20.49
C ILE A 321 5.05 -7.43 -21.31
N ALA A 322 4.93 -8.74 -21.04
CA ALA A 322 3.98 -9.61 -21.72
C ALA A 322 2.52 -9.12 -21.56
N ASN A 323 1.73 -9.27 -22.62
CA ASN A 323 0.33 -8.83 -22.65
C ASN A 323 -0.57 -9.52 -21.61
N SER A 324 -0.13 -10.66 -21.09
CA SER A 324 -0.75 -11.43 -20.00
C SER A 324 -0.71 -10.70 -18.65
N GLN A 325 0.19 -9.73 -18.44
CA GLN A 325 0.30 -8.98 -17.18
C GLN A 325 -0.58 -7.71 -17.21
N HIS A 326 -1.65 -7.72 -16.42
CA HIS A 326 -2.60 -6.63 -16.32
C HIS A 326 -2.45 -5.78 -15.05
N GLY A 327 -1.76 -6.29 -14.03
CA GLY A 327 -1.53 -5.56 -12.78
C GLY A 327 -0.47 -4.49 -12.96
N PHE A 328 -0.74 -3.28 -12.47
CA PHE A 328 0.18 -2.13 -12.55
C PHE A 328 0.64 -1.73 -13.97
N THR A 329 0.00 -2.25 -15.01
CA THR A 329 0.26 -1.91 -16.41
C THR A 329 -0.68 -0.81 -16.87
N LYS A 330 -0.18 0.15 -17.66
CA LYS A 330 -0.97 1.23 -18.24
C LYS A 330 -2.07 0.66 -19.14
N ASN A 331 -3.26 1.27 -19.12
CA ASN A 331 -4.43 0.84 -19.88
C ASN A 331 -4.95 -0.59 -19.58
N LYS A 332 -4.47 -1.23 -18.52
CA LYS A 332 -4.97 -2.51 -18.02
C LYS A 332 -5.63 -2.32 -16.65
N SER A 333 -6.57 -3.20 -16.34
CA SER A 333 -7.37 -3.16 -15.11
C SER A 333 -7.88 -4.55 -14.73
N CYS A 334 -8.42 -4.71 -13.51
CA CYS A 334 -9.08 -5.95 -13.09
C CYS A 334 -10.14 -6.39 -14.10
N GLN A 335 -10.92 -5.45 -14.64
CA GLN A 335 -11.96 -5.74 -15.63
C GLN A 335 -11.37 -6.27 -16.94
N THR A 336 -10.34 -5.62 -17.49
CA THR A 336 -9.71 -6.11 -18.74
C THR A 336 -9.08 -7.49 -18.57
N ASN A 337 -8.58 -7.80 -17.37
CA ASN A 337 -8.00 -9.11 -17.05
C ASN A 337 -9.09 -10.19 -17.05
N LEU A 338 -10.18 -9.95 -16.31
CA LEU A 338 -11.32 -10.86 -16.26
C LEU A 338 -11.91 -11.10 -17.65
N ILE A 339 -12.17 -10.04 -18.42
CA ILE A 339 -12.73 -10.15 -19.78
C ILE A 339 -11.79 -10.95 -20.68
N SER A 340 -10.51 -10.58 -20.76
CA SER A 340 -9.56 -11.25 -21.66
C SER A 340 -9.39 -12.73 -21.35
N PHE A 341 -9.50 -13.13 -20.09
CA PHE A 341 -9.37 -14.52 -19.68
C PHE A 341 -10.65 -15.31 -19.91
N PHE A 342 -11.77 -14.78 -19.42
CA PHE A 342 -13.03 -15.51 -19.48
C PHE A 342 -13.62 -15.56 -20.87
N ASP A 343 -13.36 -14.60 -21.75
CA ASP A 343 -13.72 -14.69 -23.17
C ASP A 343 -13.14 -15.96 -23.83
N ARG A 344 -11.88 -16.28 -23.49
CA ARG A 344 -11.22 -17.51 -23.95
C ARG A 344 -11.81 -18.76 -23.31
N VAL A 345 -11.99 -18.75 -21.98
CA VAL A 345 -12.55 -19.89 -21.23
C VAL A 345 -13.98 -20.21 -21.68
N THR A 346 -14.84 -19.21 -21.81
CA THR A 346 -16.23 -19.39 -22.24
C THR A 346 -16.30 -19.91 -23.66
N SER A 347 -15.45 -19.41 -24.57
CA SER A 347 -15.37 -19.91 -25.95
C SER A 347 -15.06 -21.42 -26.01
N TRP A 348 -14.16 -21.91 -25.16
CA TRP A 348 -13.88 -23.35 -25.06
C TRP A 348 -15.06 -24.14 -24.48
N VAL A 349 -15.72 -23.60 -23.45
CA VAL A 349 -16.90 -24.25 -22.83
C VAL A 349 -18.08 -24.30 -23.80
N ASP A 350 -18.33 -23.23 -24.55
CA ASP A 350 -19.44 -23.11 -25.52
C ASP A 350 -19.28 -24.08 -26.70
N THR A 351 -18.04 -24.39 -27.07
CA THR A 351 -17.70 -25.43 -28.07
C THR A 351 -17.76 -26.85 -27.50
N GLY A 352 -18.15 -27.01 -26.23
CA GLY A 352 -18.40 -28.30 -25.59
C GLY A 352 -17.17 -28.92 -24.92
N ASN A 353 -16.07 -28.18 -24.79
CA ASN A 353 -14.87 -28.68 -24.13
C ASN A 353 -15.01 -28.67 -22.59
N ALA A 354 -14.36 -29.64 -21.95
CA ALA A 354 -13.96 -29.54 -20.56
C ALA A 354 -12.78 -28.56 -20.44
N VAL A 355 -12.84 -27.66 -19.45
CA VAL A 355 -11.80 -26.66 -19.20
C VAL A 355 -11.47 -26.66 -17.72
N ASP A 356 -10.18 -26.66 -17.40
CA ASP A 356 -9.70 -26.52 -16.03
C ASP A 356 -8.94 -25.21 -15.88
N VAL A 357 -9.20 -24.51 -14.77
CA VAL A 357 -8.53 -23.26 -14.41
C VAL A 357 -7.87 -23.41 -13.05
N ALA A 358 -6.55 -23.23 -13.02
CA ALA A 358 -5.77 -23.14 -11.80
C ALA A 358 -5.63 -21.67 -11.36
N TYR A 359 -6.13 -21.35 -10.17
CA TYR A 359 -5.83 -20.10 -9.47
C TYR A 359 -4.61 -20.31 -8.59
N LEU A 360 -3.60 -19.45 -8.77
CA LEU A 360 -2.29 -19.57 -8.15
C LEU A 360 -2.00 -18.34 -7.27
N ASP A 361 -1.60 -18.56 -6.02
CA ASP A 361 -1.26 -17.52 -5.02
C ASP A 361 0.21 -17.66 -4.65
N PHE A 362 1.00 -16.60 -4.79
CA PHE A 362 2.37 -16.57 -4.27
C PHE A 362 2.38 -16.25 -2.77
N SER A 363 3.24 -16.95 -2.03
CA SER A 363 3.47 -16.68 -0.61
C SER A 363 4.28 -15.40 -0.41
N LYS A 364 3.58 -14.30 -0.09
CA LYS A 364 4.19 -13.00 0.27
C LYS A 364 5.09 -12.47 -0.86
N ALA A 365 4.59 -12.52 -2.10
CA ALA A 365 5.35 -12.29 -3.34
C ALA A 365 6.25 -11.04 -3.30
N PHE A 366 5.66 -9.88 -2.97
CA PHE A 366 6.37 -8.60 -2.91
C PHE A 366 7.52 -8.58 -1.91
N ASP A 367 7.41 -9.33 -0.81
CA ASP A 367 8.41 -9.35 0.27
C ASP A 367 9.55 -10.34 -0.04
N LYS A 368 9.38 -11.23 -1.03
CA LYS A 368 10.30 -12.35 -1.32
C LYS A 368 11.23 -12.13 -2.51
N VAL A 369 10.97 -11.15 -3.37
CA VAL A 369 11.76 -10.88 -4.59
C VAL A 369 13.27 -10.78 -4.28
N PRO A 370 14.12 -11.68 -4.77
CA PRO A 370 15.56 -11.60 -4.59
C PRO A 370 16.15 -10.42 -5.38
N HIS A 371 16.98 -9.61 -4.72
CA HIS A 371 17.51 -8.38 -5.31
C HIS A 371 18.57 -8.65 -6.39
N ASP A 372 19.35 -9.71 -6.24
CA ASP A 372 20.34 -10.23 -7.21
C ASP A 372 19.66 -10.67 -8.53
N LEU A 373 18.62 -11.50 -8.42
CA LEU A 373 17.87 -11.97 -9.59
C LEU A 373 17.10 -10.82 -10.26
N LEU A 374 16.53 -9.91 -9.47
CA LEU A 374 15.91 -8.71 -10.00
C LEU A 374 16.91 -7.84 -10.76
N ALA A 375 18.12 -7.64 -10.25
CA ALA A 375 19.18 -6.90 -10.95
C ALA A 375 19.50 -7.54 -12.32
N ASN A 376 19.66 -8.86 -12.36
CA ASN A 376 19.90 -9.58 -13.62
C ASN A 376 18.74 -9.43 -14.61
N LYS A 377 17.48 -9.45 -14.14
CA LYS A 377 16.32 -9.24 -15.00
C LYS A 377 16.21 -7.79 -15.52
N LEU A 378 16.57 -6.79 -14.71
CA LEU A 378 16.62 -5.39 -15.15
C LEU A 378 17.61 -5.19 -16.31
N VAL A 379 18.78 -5.83 -16.20
CA VAL A 379 19.79 -5.88 -17.25
C VAL A 379 19.25 -6.59 -18.50
N LYS A 380 18.65 -7.79 -18.35
CA LYS A 380 18.04 -8.51 -19.49
C LYS A 380 16.93 -7.73 -20.21
N CYS A 381 16.21 -6.85 -19.51
CA CYS A 381 15.21 -5.97 -20.11
C CYS A 381 15.82 -4.81 -20.93
N GLY A 382 17.14 -4.64 -20.94
CA GLY A 382 17.84 -3.61 -21.69
C GLY A 382 17.77 -2.21 -21.06
N LEU A 383 17.53 -2.11 -19.74
CA LEU A 383 17.61 -0.81 -19.05
C LEU A 383 19.05 -0.31 -18.98
N ASP A 384 19.23 1.02 -19.04
CA ASP A 384 20.55 1.63 -19.01
C ASP A 384 21.30 1.35 -17.69
N LYS A 385 22.63 1.29 -17.77
CA LYS A 385 23.50 0.92 -16.64
C LYS A 385 23.33 1.86 -15.44
N THR A 386 23.09 3.15 -15.69
CA THR A 386 22.96 4.16 -14.63
C THR A 386 21.68 3.96 -13.83
N THR A 387 20.55 3.77 -14.51
CA THR A 387 19.26 3.48 -13.90
C THR A 387 19.27 2.15 -13.15
N VAL A 388 19.85 1.08 -13.75
CA VAL A 388 20.00 -0.21 -13.07
C VAL A 388 20.83 -0.06 -11.79
N ARG A 389 21.98 0.60 -11.86
CA ARG A 389 22.84 0.86 -10.70
C ARG A 389 22.10 1.60 -9.60
N TRP A 390 21.36 2.65 -9.95
CA TRP A 390 20.58 3.41 -8.98
C TRP A 390 19.49 2.55 -8.31
N ILE A 391 18.77 1.73 -9.07
CA ILE A 391 17.74 0.82 -8.54
C ILE A 391 18.36 -0.21 -7.60
N CYS A 392 19.50 -0.82 -7.96
CA CYS A 392 20.23 -1.75 -7.11
C CYS A 392 20.66 -1.10 -5.79
N ASN A 393 21.21 0.12 -5.84
CA ASN A 393 21.61 0.87 -4.66
C ASN A 393 20.40 1.33 -3.81
N TRP A 394 19.25 1.59 -4.44
CA TRP A 394 18.00 1.91 -3.75
C TRP A 394 17.41 0.69 -3.02
N LEU A 395 17.59 -0.52 -3.55
CA LEU A 395 17.19 -1.78 -2.92
C LEU A 395 18.16 -2.25 -1.82
N SER A 396 19.42 -1.86 -1.90
CA SER A 396 20.49 -2.26 -0.99
C SER A 396 20.41 -1.55 0.37
N GLU A 397 20.92 -2.19 1.44
CA GLU A 397 21.05 -1.58 2.79
C GLU A 397 19.76 -0.93 3.34
N ARG A 398 18.61 -1.44 2.91
CA ARG A 398 17.33 -0.91 3.35
C ARG A 398 17.06 -1.33 4.78
N THR A 399 16.44 -0.43 5.52
CA THR A 399 16.02 -0.69 6.90
C THR A 399 14.60 -0.23 7.15
N GLN A 400 13.92 -0.94 8.03
CA GLN A 400 12.55 -0.65 8.44
C GLN A 400 12.40 -0.67 9.95
N ARG A 401 11.42 0.08 10.45
CA ARG A 401 10.91 -0.04 11.82
C ARG A 401 9.39 0.06 11.81
N VAL A 402 8.73 -0.66 12.70
CA VAL A 402 7.26 -0.62 12.82
C VAL A 402 6.84 0.50 13.77
N LEU A 403 5.82 1.25 13.37
CA LEU A 403 5.15 2.24 14.22
C LEU A 403 3.85 1.66 14.77
N THR A 404 3.72 1.64 16.10
CA THR A 404 2.50 1.26 16.81
C THR A 404 2.10 2.38 17.75
N ASN A 405 0.89 2.92 17.58
CA ASN A 405 0.35 3.97 18.44
C ASN A 405 1.31 5.17 18.63
N ALA A 406 2.03 5.24 19.74
CA ALA A 406 2.98 6.31 20.09
C ALA A 406 4.45 5.84 20.17
N SER A 407 4.73 4.58 19.82
CA SER A 407 6.06 3.96 19.93
C SER A 407 6.55 3.45 18.57
N SER A 408 7.86 3.23 18.48
CA SER A 408 8.52 2.59 17.34
C SER A 408 9.39 1.42 17.79
N SER A 409 9.50 0.39 16.96
CA SER A 409 10.49 -0.66 17.12
C SER A 409 11.92 -0.15 16.84
N SER A 410 12.88 -1.00 17.15
CA SER A 410 14.24 -0.98 16.58
C SER A 410 14.21 -1.03 15.05
N TRP A 411 15.30 -0.59 14.43
CA TRP A 411 15.53 -0.77 13.00
C TRP A 411 15.91 -2.22 12.70
N LYS A 412 15.37 -2.77 11.62
CA LYS A 412 15.75 -4.09 11.07
C LYS A 412 16.04 -3.95 9.58
N GLU A 413 16.95 -4.78 9.08
CA GLU A 413 17.29 -4.83 7.66
C GLU A 413 16.14 -5.42 6.82
N VAL A 414 16.07 -4.97 5.57
CA VAL A 414 15.20 -5.53 4.52
C VAL A 414 16.11 -6.21 3.50
N THR A 415 16.16 -7.53 3.54
CA THR A 415 17.13 -8.34 2.78
C THR A 415 16.59 -8.85 1.45
N SER A 416 15.28 -8.76 1.22
CA SER A 416 14.62 -9.10 -0.04
C SER A 416 13.35 -8.29 -0.23
N GLY A 417 12.76 -8.41 -1.42
CA GLY A 417 11.48 -7.85 -1.75
C GLY A 417 11.56 -6.43 -2.30
N VAL A 418 10.44 -5.99 -2.86
CA VAL A 418 10.21 -4.62 -3.29
C VAL A 418 9.33 -3.91 -2.25
N PRO A 419 9.71 -2.72 -1.73
CA PRO A 419 9.01 -2.12 -0.60
C PRO A 419 7.53 -1.83 -0.89
N GLN A 420 6.63 -2.41 -0.09
CA GLN A 420 5.19 -2.13 -0.19
C GLN A 420 4.90 -0.66 0.14
N GLY A 421 4.42 0.10 -0.86
CA GLY A 421 4.18 1.54 -0.75
C GLY A 421 5.26 2.44 -1.37
N SER A 422 6.31 1.85 -1.96
CA SER A 422 7.21 2.52 -2.89
C SER A 422 6.50 2.84 -4.22
N VAL A 423 7.10 3.73 -5.01
CA VAL A 423 6.60 4.09 -6.34
C VAL A 423 7.10 3.10 -7.38
N LEU A 424 8.37 2.68 -7.28
CA LEU A 424 9.02 1.75 -8.21
C LEU A 424 8.63 0.30 -7.99
N GLY A 425 8.35 -0.11 -6.74
CA GLY A 425 8.16 -1.51 -6.38
C GLY A 425 7.20 -2.31 -7.28
N PRO A 426 6.01 -1.79 -7.64
CA PRO A 426 5.11 -2.48 -8.55
C PRO A 426 5.68 -2.73 -9.96
N VAL A 427 6.43 -1.77 -10.52
CA VAL A 427 7.02 -1.91 -11.86
C VAL A 427 8.17 -2.91 -11.81
N LEU A 428 8.99 -2.87 -10.76
CA LEU A 428 10.06 -3.83 -10.54
C LEU A 428 9.53 -5.26 -10.36
N PHE A 429 8.39 -5.41 -9.68
CA PHE A 429 7.72 -6.71 -9.56
C PHE A 429 7.23 -7.23 -10.92
N ASN A 430 6.64 -6.37 -11.75
CA ASN A 430 6.22 -6.76 -13.10
C ASN A 430 7.40 -7.23 -13.97
N ILE A 431 8.55 -6.53 -13.90
CA ILE A 431 9.78 -6.95 -14.59
C ILE A 431 10.23 -8.32 -14.07
N PHE A 432 10.20 -8.52 -12.75
CA PHE A 432 10.65 -9.77 -12.13
C PHE A 432 9.85 -11.00 -12.56
N ILE A 433 8.52 -10.88 -12.59
CA ILE A 433 7.59 -11.98 -12.89
C ILE A 433 7.31 -12.13 -14.40
N ASN A 434 7.95 -11.34 -15.25
CA ASN A 434 7.58 -11.24 -16.66
C ASN A 434 7.77 -12.56 -17.43
N ASP A 435 8.85 -13.27 -17.13
CA ASP A 435 9.25 -14.54 -17.75
C ASP A 435 8.51 -15.76 -17.14
N LEU A 436 7.53 -15.55 -16.25
CA LEU A 436 6.73 -16.64 -15.68
C LEU A 436 5.96 -17.44 -16.75
N ASP A 437 5.66 -16.80 -17.87
CA ASP A 437 4.83 -17.38 -18.94
C ASP A 437 5.64 -18.18 -19.96
N GLU A 438 6.98 -18.13 -19.88
CA GLU A 438 7.85 -18.69 -20.91
C GLU A 438 7.68 -20.21 -21.02
N GLY A 439 7.29 -20.66 -22.21
CA GLY A 439 7.15 -22.08 -22.52
C GLY A 439 5.91 -22.76 -21.92
N LEU A 440 4.91 -21.99 -21.47
CA LEU A 440 3.61 -22.54 -21.11
C LEU A 440 2.72 -22.75 -22.35
N GLU A 441 1.91 -23.81 -22.35
CA GLU A 441 0.96 -24.11 -23.43
C GLU A 441 -0.44 -23.56 -23.16
N GLY A 442 -0.84 -23.50 -21.88
CA GLY A 442 -2.11 -22.97 -21.42
C GLY A 442 -2.20 -21.44 -21.51
N THR A 443 -3.43 -20.93 -21.37
CA THR A 443 -3.66 -19.48 -21.28
C THR A 443 -3.37 -19.01 -19.86
N ILE A 444 -2.26 -18.29 -19.70
CA ILE A 444 -1.89 -17.63 -18.44
C ILE A 444 -2.24 -16.15 -18.50
N ILE A 445 -2.79 -15.63 -17.39
CA ILE A 445 -2.98 -14.20 -17.22
C ILE A 445 -2.70 -13.82 -15.76
N LYS A 446 -2.17 -12.61 -15.57
CA LYS A 446 -1.67 -12.13 -14.28
C LYS A 446 -2.25 -10.77 -13.94
N PHE A 447 -2.44 -10.53 -12.66
CA PHE A 447 -2.68 -9.21 -12.11
C PHE A 447 -1.75 -9.02 -10.90
N ALA A 448 -0.56 -8.48 -11.17
CA ALA A 448 0.55 -8.49 -10.22
C ALA A 448 0.92 -9.93 -9.85
N ASP A 449 0.79 -10.33 -8.59
CA ASP A 449 1.06 -11.68 -8.10
C ASP A 449 -0.12 -12.65 -8.29
N ASP A 450 -1.36 -12.16 -8.39
CA ASP A 450 -2.53 -13.00 -8.64
C ASP A 450 -2.43 -13.58 -10.06
N THR A 451 -2.30 -14.91 -10.17
CA THR A 451 -2.06 -15.61 -11.44
C THR A 451 -3.12 -16.68 -11.65
N LYS A 452 -3.57 -16.83 -12.90
CA LYS A 452 -4.45 -17.94 -13.28
C LYS A 452 -4.03 -18.54 -14.61
N LEU A 453 -4.11 -19.86 -14.67
CA LEU A 453 -3.75 -20.70 -15.82
C LEU A 453 -4.98 -21.49 -16.23
N GLY A 454 -5.42 -21.35 -17.47
CA GLY A 454 -6.57 -22.07 -18.03
C GLY A 454 -6.18 -22.93 -19.23
N GLY A 455 -6.74 -24.13 -19.31
CA GLY A 455 -6.53 -25.03 -20.45
C GLY A 455 -7.71 -25.96 -20.70
N ILE A 456 -7.81 -26.46 -21.92
CA ILE A 456 -8.73 -27.55 -22.26
C ILE A 456 -8.28 -28.82 -21.53
N ALA A 457 -9.24 -29.66 -21.11
CA ALA A 457 -9.03 -30.84 -20.28
C ALA A 457 -9.84 -32.08 -20.76
N ASN A 458 -10.14 -32.16 -22.05
CA ASN A 458 -10.97 -33.23 -22.59
C ASN A 458 -10.29 -34.60 -22.44
N THR A 459 -9.04 -34.68 -22.89
CA THR A 459 -8.28 -35.94 -22.97
C THR A 459 -7.21 -36.04 -21.87
N PRO A 460 -6.62 -37.23 -21.65
CA PRO A 460 -5.45 -37.36 -20.78
C PRO A 460 -4.26 -36.50 -21.22
N GLU A 461 -4.05 -36.31 -22.52
CA GLU A 461 -2.98 -35.47 -23.08
C GLU A 461 -3.23 -33.99 -22.75
N ASP A 462 -4.47 -33.51 -22.89
CA ASP A 462 -4.89 -32.17 -22.49
C ASP A 462 -4.57 -31.88 -21.02
N ARG A 463 -4.95 -32.81 -20.13
CA ARG A 463 -4.69 -32.72 -18.69
C ARG A 463 -3.20 -32.77 -18.39
N SER A 464 -2.44 -33.56 -19.14
CA SER A 464 -0.99 -33.65 -19.01
C SER A 464 -0.31 -32.32 -19.37
N ARG A 465 -0.83 -31.58 -20.36
CA ARG A 465 -0.34 -30.23 -20.69
C ARG A 465 -0.52 -29.24 -19.53
N ILE A 466 -1.71 -29.23 -18.91
CA ILE A 466 -1.97 -28.38 -17.75
C ILE A 466 -1.05 -28.76 -16.57
N GLN A 467 -0.84 -30.06 -16.32
CA GLN A 467 0.10 -30.51 -15.29
C GLN A 467 1.55 -30.09 -15.60
N ASN A 468 2.00 -30.24 -16.86
CA ASN A 468 3.33 -29.82 -17.29
C ASN A 468 3.54 -28.32 -17.11
N ASP A 469 2.52 -27.50 -17.37
CA ASP A 469 2.57 -26.06 -17.13
C ASP A 469 2.69 -25.74 -15.63
N LEU A 470 1.94 -26.43 -14.76
CA LEU A 470 2.08 -26.29 -13.31
C LEU A 470 3.49 -26.69 -12.84
N ASP A 471 4.07 -27.74 -13.41
CA ASP A 471 5.43 -28.19 -13.10
C ASP A 471 6.50 -27.20 -13.62
N ARG A 472 6.26 -26.52 -14.74
CA ARG A 472 7.09 -25.41 -15.22
C ARG A 472 7.02 -24.22 -14.27
N LEU A 473 5.81 -23.88 -13.81
CA LEU A 473 5.60 -22.78 -12.86
C LEU A 473 6.28 -23.05 -11.51
N GLU A 474 6.20 -24.27 -10.98
CA GLU A 474 6.90 -24.65 -9.74
C GLU A 474 8.43 -24.55 -9.92
N ARG A 475 8.99 -25.08 -11.01
CA ARG A 475 10.42 -24.95 -11.32
C ARG A 475 10.87 -23.49 -11.50
N TRP A 476 10.04 -22.67 -12.13
CA TRP A 476 10.29 -21.23 -12.23
C TRP A 476 10.33 -20.61 -10.84
N ALA A 477 9.40 -20.96 -9.96
CA ALA A 477 9.36 -20.42 -8.60
C ALA A 477 10.60 -20.83 -7.80
N GLU A 478 11.04 -22.08 -7.90
CA GLU A 478 12.28 -22.57 -7.28
C GLU A 478 13.51 -21.79 -7.78
N THR A 479 13.66 -21.68 -9.10
CA THR A 479 14.77 -20.96 -9.76
C THR A 479 14.81 -19.48 -9.35
N ASN A 480 13.63 -18.87 -9.21
CA ASN A 480 13.48 -17.47 -8.85
C ASN A 480 13.38 -17.24 -7.32
N LYS A 481 13.61 -18.28 -6.50
CA LYS A 481 13.52 -18.26 -5.03
C LYS A 481 12.17 -17.73 -4.50
N MET A 482 11.11 -17.96 -5.26
CA MET A 482 9.72 -17.68 -4.92
C MET A 482 9.02 -18.95 -4.43
N LYS A 483 7.83 -18.82 -3.86
CA LYS A 483 7.07 -19.97 -3.36
C LYS A 483 5.57 -19.77 -3.54
N PHE A 484 4.89 -20.76 -4.09
CA PHE A 484 3.43 -20.78 -4.11
C PHE A 484 2.83 -21.14 -2.75
N ASN A 485 1.70 -20.52 -2.43
CA ASN A 485 0.86 -20.85 -1.29
C ASN A 485 -0.11 -21.96 -1.70
N ARG A 486 0.35 -23.20 -1.63
CA ARG A 486 -0.37 -24.38 -2.12
C ARG A 486 -1.78 -24.50 -1.54
N ASP A 487 -1.96 -24.19 -0.25
CA ASP A 487 -3.28 -24.22 0.43
C ASP A 487 -4.32 -23.24 -0.15
N LYS A 488 -3.85 -22.15 -0.75
CA LYS A 488 -4.69 -21.14 -1.40
C LYS A 488 -4.76 -21.30 -2.91
N CYS A 489 -3.92 -22.14 -3.49
CA CYS A 489 -4.05 -22.49 -4.90
C CYS A 489 -5.25 -23.42 -5.05
N LYS A 490 -6.10 -23.17 -6.05
CA LYS A 490 -7.36 -23.87 -6.25
C LYS A 490 -7.58 -24.19 -7.71
N ILE A 491 -8.23 -25.32 -7.98
CA ILE A 491 -8.67 -25.68 -9.33
C ILE A 491 -10.17 -25.48 -9.45
N LEU A 492 -10.59 -24.83 -10.53
CA LEU A 492 -11.99 -24.68 -10.91
C LEU A 492 -12.23 -25.41 -12.23
N HIS A 493 -13.24 -26.29 -12.25
CA HIS A 493 -13.56 -27.15 -13.37
C HIS A 493 -14.80 -26.63 -14.11
N PHE A 494 -14.72 -26.49 -15.42
CA PHE A 494 -15.81 -26.04 -16.28
C PHE A 494 -16.13 -27.07 -17.36
N GLY A 495 -17.37 -27.02 -17.86
CA GLY A 495 -17.87 -27.89 -18.93
C GLY A 495 -18.64 -29.10 -18.41
N ARG A 496 -19.74 -29.44 -19.07
CA ARG A 496 -20.69 -30.48 -18.60
C ARG A 496 -20.10 -31.89 -18.54
N LYS A 497 -19.05 -32.15 -19.32
CA LYS A 497 -18.38 -33.45 -19.43
C LYS A 497 -17.05 -33.48 -18.67
N ASN A 498 -16.78 -32.49 -17.81
CA ASN A 498 -15.51 -32.41 -17.09
C ASN A 498 -15.43 -33.51 -16.03
N GLY A 499 -14.32 -34.27 -16.05
CA GLY A 499 -14.04 -35.36 -15.12
C GLY A 499 -13.47 -34.91 -13.77
N ASN A 500 -13.35 -33.60 -13.51
CA ASN A 500 -12.76 -33.00 -12.30
C ASN A 500 -11.37 -33.56 -12.01
N GLN A 501 -10.48 -33.46 -12.99
CA GLN A 501 -9.11 -33.95 -12.88
C GLN A 501 -8.38 -33.27 -11.71
N ARG A 502 -7.64 -34.04 -10.92
CA ARG A 502 -6.77 -33.47 -9.88
C ARG A 502 -5.40 -33.14 -10.46
N TYR A 503 -4.85 -32.02 -10.01
CA TYR A 503 -3.52 -31.54 -10.39
C TYR A 503 -2.63 -31.39 -9.15
N ARG A 504 -1.31 -31.42 -9.38
CA ARG A 504 -0.29 -31.21 -8.34
C ARG A 504 0.51 -29.93 -8.60
N MET A 505 1.01 -29.37 -7.52
CA MET A 505 1.99 -28.29 -7.52
C MET A 505 3.18 -28.72 -6.66
N GLY A 506 4.25 -29.17 -7.32
CA GLY A 506 5.31 -29.95 -6.69
C GLY A 506 4.72 -31.19 -6.02
N ASP A 507 5.01 -31.38 -4.73
CA ASP A 507 4.54 -32.58 -4.02
C ASP A 507 3.08 -32.54 -3.57
N ALA A 508 2.41 -31.38 -3.58
CA ALA A 508 1.06 -31.24 -3.02
C ALA A 508 -0.02 -31.35 -4.10
N TRP A 509 -1.14 -31.97 -3.74
CA TRP A 509 -2.36 -31.93 -4.54
C TRP A 509 -3.10 -30.62 -4.33
N LEU A 510 -3.57 -30.01 -5.41
CA LEU A 510 -4.40 -28.81 -5.36
C LEU A 510 -5.86 -29.19 -5.07
N ASP A 511 -6.53 -28.38 -4.26
CA ASP A 511 -7.95 -28.58 -3.95
C ASP A 511 -8.81 -28.05 -5.10
N SER A 512 -9.85 -28.81 -5.45
CA SER A 512 -10.92 -28.32 -6.31
C SER A 512 -11.85 -27.40 -5.52
N SER A 513 -12.35 -26.37 -6.19
CA SER A 513 -13.34 -25.45 -5.66
C SER A 513 -14.55 -25.37 -6.59
N VAL A 514 -15.71 -25.03 -6.03
CA VAL A 514 -16.93 -24.77 -6.80
C VAL A 514 -17.11 -23.29 -7.12
N CYS A 515 -16.43 -22.41 -6.39
CA CYS A 515 -16.52 -20.96 -6.56
C CYS A 515 -15.26 -20.29 -6.02
N GLU A 516 -14.63 -19.45 -6.84
CA GLU A 516 -13.43 -18.71 -6.47
C GLU A 516 -13.61 -17.21 -6.61
N LYS A 517 -12.90 -16.46 -5.76
CA LYS A 517 -12.92 -15.00 -5.80
C LYS A 517 -11.76 -14.47 -6.64
N ASP A 518 -12.06 -14.17 -7.91
CA ASP A 518 -11.12 -13.65 -8.89
C ASP A 518 -11.21 -12.12 -8.99
N LEU A 519 -10.16 -11.41 -8.55
CA LEU A 519 -10.05 -9.93 -8.59
C LEU A 519 -11.28 -9.18 -8.03
N GLY A 520 -11.95 -9.78 -7.05
CA GLY A 520 -13.13 -9.21 -6.39
C GLY A 520 -14.47 -9.78 -6.85
N VAL A 521 -14.47 -10.58 -7.90
CA VAL A 521 -15.65 -11.21 -8.52
C VAL A 521 -15.66 -12.70 -8.15
N LEU A 522 -16.76 -13.20 -7.58
CA LEU A 522 -17.06 -14.62 -7.48
C LEU A 522 -17.29 -15.24 -8.87
N VAL A 523 -16.54 -16.30 -9.17
CA VAL A 523 -16.66 -17.12 -10.37
C VAL A 523 -17.01 -18.53 -9.92
N ASP A 524 -18.21 -18.98 -10.24
CA ASP A 524 -18.62 -20.37 -9.98
C ASP A 524 -18.36 -21.28 -11.18
N ASN A 525 -18.33 -22.59 -10.93
CA ASN A 525 -18.09 -23.63 -11.93
C ASN A 525 -19.19 -23.75 -13.01
N LYS A 526 -20.32 -23.05 -12.84
CA LYS A 526 -21.41 -22.94 -13.81
C LYS A 526 -21.34 -21.65 -14.61
N LEU A 527 -20.36 -20.78 -14.31
CA LEU A 527 -20.23 -19.42 -14.85
C LEU A 527 -21.51 -18.58 -14.64
N ASN A 528 -22.25 -18.86 -13.55
CA ASN A 528 -23.43 -18.08 -13.19
C ASN A 528 -23.03 -16.85 -12.36
N MET A 529 -23.67 -15.72 -12.66
CA MET A 529 -23.48 -14.47 -11.93
C MET A 529 -24.45 -14.30 -10.75
N SER A 530 -25.36 -15.25 -10.49
CA SER A 530 -26.38 -15.12 -9.45
C SER A 530 -25.80 -14.85 -8.07
N LEU A 531 -24.66 -15.47 -7.72
CA LEU A 531 -23.99 -15.27 -6.43
C LEU A 531 -23.48 -13.83 -6.22
N GLN A 532 -23.35 -13.03 -7.28
CA GLN A 532 -22.95 -11.63 -7.20
C GLN A 532 -24.11 -10.72 -6.77
N CYS A 533 -25.34 -11.13 -7.09
CA CYS A 533 -26.55 -10.37 -6.80
C CYS A 533 -26.99 -10.52 -5.33
N ASP A 534 -26.55 -11.59 -4.66
CA ASP A 534 -26.90 -11.91 -3.28
C ASP A 534 -25.94 -11.33 -2.22
N ALA A 535 -24.88 -10.60 -2.64
CA ALA A 535 -23.73 -10.19 -1.81
C ALA A 535 -23.74 -8.74 -1.26
#